data_AF-A0A4Y9SZY5-F1
#
_entry.id   AF-A0A4Y9SZY5-F1
#
_cell.length_a   1.000
_cell.length_b   1.000
_cell.length_c   1.000
_cell.angle_alpha   90.00
_cell.angle_beta   90.00
_cell.angle_gamma   90.00
#
_symmetry.space_group_name_H-M   'P 1'
#
loop_
_entity.id
_entity.type
_entity.pdbx_description
1 polymer ?
#
loop_
_entity_poly.entity_id
_entity_poly.type
_entity_poly.pdbx_seq_one_letter_code
_entity_poly.pdbx_strand_id
1 'polypeptide(L)'
;MTENETPRQGSPISRATLVAYFLLIVYASWFPFSGWHNNGQSPFAFLNLTPPRYWTGFDAAVNVVGYIPFGVLLVLSMYPKVRGAWAVLAAALAGILVSGTMETVQSFLPSRIPSNLDLLTNSAGCLIGAVLGVLCARSLLDQGRLNRLRRHWFAPHASQGLVLLALWPLAQIYPQGYLFGHGQVLPIISDWLSEWLDTNIDLVALLRGGREMTVEQYWLSETIITACGMTGAALTLLCLTRNNAPRYLLMLAMLGSALLVKTLATALLFTPDNAFVWVTPGAEGGFLIGLIMLTGLAFAPPVAQRRLAVLTLLLSLIVVNSIPVNPYFMATLQSWVQGKFLNFNGAAQFLSLLWPFCVLWFLLLPSHKLNRQ
;
A
#
# COMPACT_ATOMS: atom_id res chain seq x y z
N MET A 1 -6.80 -22.18 -44.09
CA MET A 1 -7.32 -21.49 -42.89
C MET A 1 -6.14 -20.88 -42.16
N THR A 2 -5.82 -19.63 -42.45
CA THR A 2 -4.84 -18.85 -41.69
C THR A 2 -5.55 -18.32 -40.45
N GLU A 3 -5.23 -18.85 -39.27
CA GLU A 3 -5.61 -18.23 -38.02
C GLU A 3 -5.10 -16.79 -38.03
N ASN A 4 -6.01 -15.82 -37.97
CA ASN A 4 -5.68 -14.43 -37.72
C ASN A 4 -5.06 -14.34 -36.31
N GLU A 5 -3.73 -14.50 -36.21
CA GLU A 5 -2.99 -14.12 -35.03
C GLU A 5 -3.15 -12.61 -34.84
N THR A 6 -4.13 -12.22 -34.02
CA THR A 6 -4.24 -10.84 -33.55
C THR A 6 -2.88 -10.40 -33.01
N PRO A 7 -2.31 -9.27 -33.49
CA PRO A 7 -0.98 -8.85 -33.08
C PRO A 7 -0.97 -8.71 -31.56
N ARG A 8 -0.01 -9.37 -30.89
CA ARG A 8 0.13 -9.28 -29.44
C ARG A 8 0.32 -7.80 -29.09
N GLN A 9 -0.68 -7.19 -28.46
CA GLN A 9 -0.61 -5.80 -28.02
C GLN A 9 0.05 -5.74 -26.64
N GLY A 10 0.85 -4.69 -26.40
CA GLY A 10 1.48 -4.49 -25.09
C GLY A 10 0.43 -4.17 -24.02
N SER A 11 0.65 -4.65 -22.79
CA SER A 11 -0.29 -4.48 -21.67
C SER A 11 -0.35 -3.02 -21.20
N PRO A 12 -1.48 -2.31 -21.34
CA PRO A 12 -1.64 -0.95 -20.82
C PRO A 12 -1.52 -0.90 -19.30
N ILE A 13 -1.99 -1.95 -18.62
CA ILE A 13 -1.92 -2.07 -17.16
C ILE A 13 -0.45 -2.12 -16.72
N SER A 14 0.39 -2.93 -17.36
CA SER A 14 1.82 -3.02 -17.00
C SER A 14 2.53 -1.67 -17.13
N ARG A 15 2.20 -0.89 -18.17
CA ARG A 15 2.74 0.45 -18.38
C ARG A 15 2.24 1.45 -17.34
N ALA A 16 0.95 1.44 -17.05
CA ALA A 16 0.38 2.30 -16.00
C ALA A 16 0.98 1.96 -14.63
N THR A 17 1.14 0.68 -14.31
CA THR A 17 1.77 0.22 -13.07
C THR A 17 3.25 0.59 -13.02
N LEU A 18 3.99 0.50 -14.13
CA LEU A 18 5.38 0.97 -14.21
C LEU A 18 5.49 2.45 -13.87
N VAL A 19 4.64 3.29 -14.47
CA VAL A 19 4.64 4.74 -14.21
C VAL A 19 4.30 5.01 -12.74
N ALA A 20 3.27 4.37 -12.20
CA ALA A 20 2.91 4.52 -10.79
C ALA A 20 4.06 4.10 -9.85
N TYR A 21 4.74 2.99 -10.15
CA TYR A 21 5.86 2.51 -9.34
C TYR A 21 7.10 3.40 -9.47
N PHE A 22 7.37 3.92 -10.66
CA PHE A 22 8.43 4.91 -10.86
C PHE A 22 8.17 6.18 -10.05
N LEU A 23 6.93 6.69 -10.06
CA LEU A 23 6.56 7.85 -9.24
C LEU A 23 6.69 7.56 -7.73
N LEU A 24 6.41 6.33 -7.30
CA LEU A 24 6.64 5.90 -5.92
C LEU A 24 8.13 5.92 -5.55
N ILE A 25 9.02 5.47 -6.45
CA ILE A 25 10.47 5.54 -6.27
C ILE A 25 10.92 7.01 -6.15
N VAL A 26 10.44 7.87 -7.05
CA VAL A 26 10.75 9.31 -7.02
C VAL A 26 10.29 9.92 -5.70
N TYR A 27 9.05 9.64 -5.27
CA TYR A 27 8.51 10.09 -4.01
C TYR A 27 9.38 9.66 -2.82
N ALA A 28 9.67 8.36 -2.71
CA ALA A 28 10.48 7.82 -1.62
C ALA A 28 11.91 8.37 -1.61
N SER A 29 12.46 8.71 -2.78
CA SER A 29 13.82 9.23 -2.92
C SER A 29 13.92 10.73 -2.63
N TRP A 30 12.92 11.52 -3.02
CA TRP A 30 12.97 12.99 -2.97
C TRP A 30 12.14 13.61 -1.83
N PHE A 31 11.38 12.81 -1.09
CA PHE A 31 10.74 13.27 0.16
C PHE A 31 11.81 13.86 1.11
N PRO A 32 11.58 15.04 1.73
CA PRO A 32 10.29 15.74 1.90
C PRO A 32 9.88 16.75 0.81
N PHE A 33 10.57 16.82 -0.33
CA PHE A 33 10.33 17.84 -1.38
C PHE A 33 10.48 19.31 -0.91
N SER A 34 11.15 19.54 0.21
CA SER A 34 11.41 20.86 0.79
C SER A 34 12.85 20.97 1.29
N GLY A 35 13.30 22.18 1.59
CA GLY A 35 14.64 22.42 2.16
C GLY A 35 15.80 22.17 1.19
N TRP A 36 15.55 22.23 -0.12
CA TRP A 36 16.57 22.02 -1.15
C TRP A 36 17.67 23.07 -1.05
N HIS A 37 18.93 22.62 -1.04
CA HIS A 37 20.10 23.50 -0.93
C HIS A 37 21.26 23.00 -1.79
N ASN A 38 21.98 23.93 -2.42
CA ASN A 38 23.20 23.60 -3.16
C ASN A 38 24.39 23.67 -2.21
N ASN A 39 24.97 22.51 -1.90
CA ASN A 39 26.12 22.39 -1.00
C ASN A 39 27.47 22.74 -1.66
N GLY A 40 27.48 23.20 -2.92
CA GLY A 40 28.69 23.57 -3.67
C GLY A 40 29.54 22.39 -4.15
N GLN A 41 29.14 21.16 -3.82
CA GLN A 41 29.79 19.93 -4.28
C GLN A 41 29.24 19.49 -5.64
N SER A 42 30.05 18.71 -6.38
CA SER A 42 29.56 18.06 -7.59
C SER A 42 28.39 17.12 -7.28
N PRO A 43 27.27 17.18 -8.02
CA PRO A 43 26.15 16.24 -7.86
C PRO A 43 26.51 14.76 -8.07
N PHE A 44 27.69 14.50 -8.65
CA PHE A 44 28.22 13.15 -8.89
C PHE A 44 29.33 12.75 -7.90
N ALA A 45 29.61 13.57 -6.88
CA ALA A 45 30.67 13.30 -5.91
C ALA A 45 30.50 11.94 -5.21
N PHE A 46 29.25 11.50 -5.02
CA PHE A 46 28.91 10.24 -4.38
C PHE A 46 29.50 8.99 -5.04
N LEU A 47 29.82 9.05 -6.34
CA LEU A 47 30.43 7.93 -7.06
C LEU A 47 31.78 7.52 -6.46
N ASN A 48 32.52 8.50 -5.92
CA ASN A 48 33.86 8.31 -5.40
C ASN A 48 33.92 8.35 -3.87
N LEU A 49 32.78 8.43 -3.18
CA LEU A 49 32.76 8.47 -1.72
C LEU A 49 33.08 7.10 -1.13
N THR A 50 33.85 7.11 -0.05
CA THR A 50 34.04 5.94 0.79
C THR A 50 32.70 5.59 1.44
N PRO A 51 32.29 4.31 1.46
CA PRO A 51 31.03 3.89 2.07
C PRO A 51 30.85 4.43 3.49
N PRO A 52 29.65 4.95 3.83
CA PRO A 52 29.40 5.45 5.17
C PRO A 52 29.47 4.31 6.20
N ARG A 53 30.08 4.58 7.37
CA ARG A 53 30.29 3.59 8.45
C ARG A 53 29.00 2.97 8.99
N TYR A 54 27.85 3.60 8.78
CA TYR A 54 26.54 3.19 9.29
C TYR A 54 25.67 2.48 8.24
N TRP A 55 26.23 2.15 7.08
CA TRP A 55 25.53 1.35 6.08
C TRP A 55 25.50 -0.12 6.52
N THR A 56 24.31 -0.72 6.49
CA THR A 56 24.06 -2.07 6.98
C THR A 56 23.60 -2.99 5.87
N GLY A 57 23.72 -4.31 6.07
CA GLY A 57 23.17 -5.29 5.13
C GLY A 57 21.65 -5.19 4.96
N PHE A 58 20.94 -4.67 5.96
CA PHE A 58 19.50 -4.37 5.86
C PHE A 58 19.22 -3.31 4.80
N ASP A 59 20.08 -2.29 4.69
CA ASP A 59 19.94 -1.22 3.70
C ASP A 59 20.11 -1.74 2.29
N ALA A 60 21.11 -2.59 2.09
CA ALA A 60 21.32 -3.31 0.86
C ALA A 60 20.07 -4.10 0.45
N ALA A 61 19.51 -4.85 1.40
CA ALA A 61 18.37 -5.71 1.16
C ALA A 61 17.12 -4.89 0.79
N VAL A 62 16.84 -3.79 1.51
CA VAL A 62 15.70 -2.92 1.23
C VAL A 62 15.81 -2.28 -0.16
N ASN A 63 16.99 -1.78 -0.52
CA ASN A 63 17.24 -1.18 -1.84
C ASN A 63 17.07 -2.18 -2.97
N VAL A 64 17.68 -3.37 -2.84
CA VAL A 64 17.52 -4.46 -3.81
C VAL A 64 16.05 -4.85 -3.95
N VAL A 65 15.37 -5.15 -2.84
CA VAL A 65 13.96 -5.57 -2.84
C VAL A 65 13.05 -4.47 -3.40
N GLY A 66 13.32 -3.20 -3.08
CA GLY A 66 12.57 -2.06 -3.58
C GLY A 66 12.69 -1.84 -5.09
N TYR A 67 13.81 -2.21 -5.72
CA TYR A 67 13.98 -2.05 -7.17
C TYR A 67 13.63 -3.30 -7.98
N ILE A 68 13.45 -4.47 -7.36
CA ILE A 68 13.00 -5.69 -8.05
C ILE A 68 11.68 -5.47 -8.82
N PRO A 69 10.60 -4.93 -8.23
CA PRO A 69 9.35 -4.73 -8.96
C PRO A 69 9.50 -3.76 -10.14
N PHE A 70 10.37 -2.75 -10.03
CA PHE A 70 10.66 -1.82 -11.11
C PHE A 70 11.26 -2.54 -12.33
N GLY A 71 12.26 -3.40 -12.11
CA GLY A 71 12.87 -4.23 -13.16
C GLY A 71 11.87 -5.18 -13.83
N VAL A 72 11.01 -5.83 -13.04
CA VAL A 72 9.93 -6.68 -13.56
C VAL A 72 9.01 -5.86 -14.47
N LEU A 73 8.52 -4.72 -13.98
CA LEU A 73 7.56 -3.87 -14.68
C LEU A 73 8.13 -3.26 -15.97
N LEU A 74 9.41 -2.90 -15.99
CA LEU A 74 10.11 -2.46 -17.20
C LEU A 74 10.03 -3.53 -18.30
N VAL A 75 10.40 -4.76 -17.97
CA VAL A 75 10.36 -5.89 -18.92
C VAL A 75 8.93 -6.15 -19.41
N LEU A 76 7.96 -6.19 -18.50
CA LEU A 76 6.55 -6.42 -18.86
C LEU A 76 5.98 -5.30 -19.74
N SER A 77 6.41 -4.06 -19.53
CA SER A 77 5.94 -2.88 -20.28
C SER A 77 6.47 -2.81 -21.72
N MET A 78 7.67 -3.36 -21.94
CA MET A 78 8.30 -3.46 -23.26
C MET A 78 7.79 -4.65 -24.08
N TYR A 79 7.17 -5.64 -23.43
CA TYR A 79 6.56 -6.76 -24.13
C TYR A 79 5.37 -6.30 -25.00
N PRO A 80 5.18 -6.88 -26.20
CA PRO A 80 5.98 -7.93 -26.84
C PRO A 80 7.13 -7.41 -27.71
N LYS A 81 7.32 -6.09 -27.82
CA LYS A 81 8.26 -5.48 -28.76
C LYS A 81 9.72 -5.77 -28.44
N VAL A 82 10.10 -5.75 -27.16
CA VAL A 82 11.46 -6.09 -26.69
C VAL A 82 11.36 -7.27 -25.72
N ARG A 83 12.23 -8.27 -25.86
CA ARG A 83 12.16 -9.55 -25.13
C ARG A 83 13.56 -10.08 -24.76
N GLY A 84 13.58 -11.06 -23.86
CA GLY A 84 14.79 -11.82 -23.53
C GLY A 84 15.93 -10.93 -23.04
N ALA A 85 17.16 -11.22 -23.47
CA ALA A 85 18.36 -10.50 -23.05
C ALA A 85 18.29 -8.99 -23.36
N TRP A 86 17.68 -8.58 -24.48
CA TRP A 86 17.53 -7.16 -24.82
C TRP A 86 16.61 -6.41 -23.86
N ALA A 87 15.54 -7.05 -23.39
CA ALA A 87 14.67 -6.46 -22.37
C ALA A 87 15.40 -6.34 -21.02
N VAL A 88 16.22 -7.34 -20.66
CA VAL A 88 17.05 -7.29 -19.44
C VAL A 88 18.08 -6.16 -19.53
N LEU A 89 18.79 -6.05 -20.66
CA LEU A 89 19.79 -5.00 -20.87
C LEU A 89 19.16 -3.61 -20.81
N ALA A 90 18.05 -3.39 -21.51
CA ALA A 90 17.33 -2.12 -21.47
C ALA A 90 16.85 -1.78 -20.05
N ALA A 91 16.31 -2.77 -19.32
CA ALA A 91 15.86 -2.56 -17.95
C ALA A 91 17.04 -2.31 -16.98
N ALA A 92 18.19 -2.95 -17.17
CA ALA A 92 19.39 -2.71 -16.37
C ALA A 92 19.93 -1.29 -16.57
N LEU A 93 20.03 -0.84 -17.82
CA LEU A 93 20.42 0.53 -18.15
C LEU A 93 19.44 1.55 -17.57
N ALA A 94 18.14 1.30 -17.70
CA ALA A 94 17.11 2.14 -17.09
C ALA A 94 17.22 2.17 -15.55
N GLY A 95 17.50 1.03 -14.91
CA GLY A 95 17.72 0.94 -13.47
C GLY A 95 18.91 1.79 -12.99
N ILE A 96 20.04 1.70 -13.69
CA ILE A 96 21.23 2.52 -13.41
C ILE A 96 20.91 4.01 -13.59
N LEU A 97 20.24 4.39 -14.68
CA LEU A 97 19.89 5.78 -14.94
C LEU A 97 18.93 6.33 -13.88
N VAL A 98 17.88 5.57 -13.53
CA VAL A 98 16.92 5.98 -12.52
C VAL A 98 17.58 6.10 -11.16
N SER A 99 18.34 5.10 -10.73
CA SER A 99 19.04 5.17 -9.45
C SER A 99 20.06 6.30 -9.42
N GLY A 100 20.87 6.46 -10.47
CA GLY A 100 21.82 7.57 -10.58
C GLY A 100 21.12 8.93 -10.52
N THR A 101 19.94 9.06 -11.12
CA THR A 101 19.12 10.28 -11.02
C THR A 101 18.66 10.52 -9.58
N MET A 102 18.20 9.48 -8.87
CA MET A 102 17.80 9.61 -7.45
C MET A 102 18.96 10.10 -6.58
N GLU A 103 20.12 9.46 -6.67
CA GLU A 103 21.32 9.84 -5.90
C GLU A 103 21.83 11.25 -6.26
N THR A 104 21.84 11.58 -7.57
CA THR A 104 22.29 12.90 -8.05
C THR A 104 21.41 14.01 -7.48
N VAL A 105 20.08 13.82 -7.52
CA VAL A 105 19.12 14.80 -7.01
C VAL A 105 19.17 14.90 -5.49
N GLN A 106 19.41 13.79 -4.79
CA GLN A 106 19.60 13.79 -3.34
C GLN A 106 20.80 14.60 -2.87
N SER A 107 21.78 14.91 -3.73
CA SER A 107 22.88 15.82 -3.40
C SER A 107 22.42 17.24 -3.03
N PHE A 108 21.19 17.59 -3.41
CA PHE A 108 20.56 18.87 -3.08
C PHE A 108 19.61 18.79 -1.86
N LEU A 109 19.46 17.62 -1.24
CA LEU A 109 18.57 17.41 -0.10
C LEU A 109 19.40 17.20 1.18
N PRO A 110 19.42 18.17 2.12
CA PRO A 110 20.24 18.06 3.35
C PRO A 110 19.89 16.88 4.24
N SER A 111 18.66 16.37 4.15
CA SER A 111 18.19 15.20 4.90
C SER A 111 18.63 13.86 4.30
N ARG A 112 19.32 13.86 3.15
CA ARG A 112 19.73 12.68 2.40
C ARG A 112 21.22 12.63 2.19
N ILE A 113 21.75 11.42 2.15
CA ILE A 113 23.16 11.15 1.91
C ILE A 113 23.24 10.29 0.65
N PRO A 114 23.58 10.87 -0.51
CA PRO A 114 23.81 10.11 -1.73
C PRO A 114 24.91 9.06 -1.55
N SER A 115 24.76 7.91 -2.19
CA SER A 115 25.60 6.72 -1.94
C SER A 115 25.85 5.90 -3.20
N ASN A 116 27.11 5.55 -3.45
CA ASN A 116 27.49 4.60 -4.51
C ASN A 116 26.98 3.18 -4.22
N LEU A 117 26.83 2.80 -2.95
CA LEU A 117 26.23 1.52 -2.56
C LEU A 117 24.74 1.48 -2.86
N ASP A 118 24.04 2.60 -2.73
CA ASP A 118 22.62 2.68 -3.05
C ASP A 118 22.42 2.62 -4.56
N LEU A 119 23.26 3.33 -5.33
CA LEU A 119 23.34 3.16 -6.79
C LEU A 119 23.52 1.69 -7.19
N LEU A 120 24.48 0.99 -6.58
CA LEU A 120 24.78 -0.40 -6.89
C LEU A 120 23.61 -1.33 -6.53
N THR A 121 23.06 -1.21 -5.32
CA THR A 121 22.03 -2.10 -4.79
C THR A 121 20.67 -1.89 -5.48
N ASN A 122 20.28 -0.65 -5.76
CA ASN A 122 19.10 -0.33 -6.57
C ASN A 122 19.24 -0.89 -8.00
N SER A 123 20.40 -0.69 -8.62
CA SER A 123 20.68 -1.22 -9.97
C SER A 123 20.65 -2.76 -10.00
N ALA A 124 21.23 -3.41 -8.99
CA ALA A 124 21.20 -4.86 -8.83
C ALA A 124 19.76 -5.38 -8.63
N GLY A 125 18.97 -4.71 -7.79
CA GLY A 125 17.55 -5.00 -7.62
C GLY A 125 16.79 -4.92 -8.95
N CYS A 126 16.99 -3.85 -9.71
CA CYS A 126 16.38 -3.69 -11.02
C CYS A 126 16.81 -4.80 -12.00
N LEU A 127 18.08 -5.19 -12.01
CA LEU A 127 18.58 -6.29 -12.85
C LEU A 127 17.94 -7.63 -12.47
N ILE A 128 17.92 -7.97 -11.18
CA ILE A 128 17.26 -9.19 -10.67
C ILE A 128 15.78 -9.18 -11.09
N GLY A 129 15.10 -8.06 -10.88
CA GLY A 129 13.74 -7.84 -11.31
C GLY A 129 13.53 -8.04 -12.80
N ALA A 130 14.44 -7.54 -13.64
CA ALA A 130 14.35 -7.72 -15.08
C ALA A 130 14.49 -9.20 -15.50
N VAL A 131 15.41 -9.94 -14.88
CA VAL A 131 15.56 -11.39 -15.11
C VAL A 131 14.27 -12.11 -14.72
N LEU A 132 13.75 -11.86 -13.52
CA LEU A 132 12.46 -12.41 -13.07
C LEU A 132 11.31 -12.02 -14.01
N GLY A 133 11.30 -10.79 -14.49
CA GLY A 133 10.33 -10.27 -15.45
C GLY A 133 10.31 -11.08 -16.74
N VAL A 134 11.48 -11.42 -17.30
CA VAL A 134 11.57 -12.28 -18.50
C VAL A 134 11.05 -13.69 -18.20
N LEU A 135 11.46 -14.28 -17.07
CA LEU A 135 11.03 -15.63 -16.67
C LEU A 135 9.51 -15.72 -16.47
N CYS A 136 8.90 -14.66 -15.93
CA CYS A 136 7.47 -14.63 -15.62
C CYS A 136 6.60 -14.00 -16.72
N ALA A 137 7.18 -13.31 -17.72
CA ALA A 137 6.44 -12.55 -18.74
C ALA A 137 5.37 -13.39 -19.45
N ARG A 138 5.69 -14.64 -19.81
CA ARG A 138 4.72 -15.55 -20.44
C ARG A 138 3.57 -15.93 -19.50
N SER A 139 3.85 -16.12 -18.21
CA SER A 139 2.81 -16.47 -17.23
C SER A 139 1.88 -15.29 -16.91
N LEU A 140 2.45 -14.07 -16.88
CA LEU A 140 1.78 -12.84 -16.49
C LEU A 140 1.04 -12.14 -17.66
N LEU A 141 1.60 -12.15 -18.87
CA LEU A 141 1.07 -11.39 -20.02
C LEU A 141 0.43 -12.27 -21.09
N ASP A 142 0.97 -13.46 -21.36
CA ASP A 142 0.31 -14.39 -22.28
C ASP A 142 -0.89 -15.05 -21.57
N GLN A 143 -1.69 -15.86 -22.28
CA GLN A 143 -2.83 -16.61 -21.73
C GLN A 143 -2.40 -17.74 -20.74
N GLY A 144 -1.38 -17.49 -19.93
CA GLY A 144 -0.79 -18.37 -18.95
C GLY A 144 -1.72 -18.73 -17.80
N ARG A 145 -1.17 -19.51 -16.86
CA ARG A 145 -1.91 -20.07 -15.72
C ARG A 145 -2.56 -18.98 -14.86
N LEU A 146 -1.89 -17.85 -14.63
CA LEU A 146 -2.41 -16.75 -13.80
C LEU A 146 -3.60 -16.04 -14.44
N ASN A 147 -3.55 -15.76 -15.75
CA ASN A 147 -4.69 -15.15 -16.45
C ASN A 147 -5.89 -16.11 -16.49
N ARG A 148 -5.65 -17.41 -16.68
CA ARG A 148 -6.70 -18.45 -16.57
C ARG A 148 -7.29 -18.51 -15.17
N LEU A 149 -6.45 -18.51 -14.13
CA LEU A 149 -6.87 -18.52 -12.74
C LEU A 149 -7.70 -17.28 -12.40
N ARG A 150 -7.25 -16.10 -12.85
CA ARG A 150 -7.97 -14.84 -12.70
C ARG A 150 -9.35 -14.90 -13.35
N ARG A 151 -9.45 -15.42 -14.58
CA ARG A 151 -10.74 -15.60 -15.29
C ARG A 151 -11.64 -16.64 -14.62
N HIS A 152 -11.05 -17.66 -14.01
CA HIS A 152 -11.76 -18.75 -13.35
C HIS A 152 -12.31 -18.33 -11.98
N TRP A 153 -11.54 -17.56 -11.20
CA TRP A 153 -11.90 -17.17 -9.84
C TRP A 153 -12.60 -15.81 -9.75
N PHE A 154 -12.34 -14.87 -10.66
CA PHE A 154 -12.84 -13.50 -10.55
C PHE A 154 -13.76 -13.09 -11.71
N ALA A 155 -14.62 -12.12 -11.45
CA ALA A 155 -15.47 -11.51 -12.46
C ALA A 155 -14.61 -10.77 -13.53
N PRO A 156 -15.11 -10.62 -14.78
CA PRO A 156 -14.36 -9.95 -15.84
C PRO A 156 -13.87 -8.54 -15.45
N HIS A 157 -14.72 -7.76 -14.79
CA HIS A 157 -14.47 -6.37 -14.38
C HIS A 157 -13.75 -6.25 -13.02
N ALA A 158 -13.25 -7.36 -12.47
CA ALA A 158 -12.63 -7.36 -11.14
C ALA A 158 -11.26 -6.65 -11.08
N SER A 159 -10.62 -6.28 -12.21
CA SER A 159 -9.26 -5.70 -12.21
C SER A 159 -9.12 -4.53 -11.24
N GLN A 160 -10.04 -3.55 -11.30
CA GLN A 160 -9.96 -2.34 -10.47
C GLN A 160 -10.15 -2.67 -8.99
N GLY A 161 -11.15 -3.50 -8.67
CA GLY A 161 -11.39 -3.96 -7.30
C GLY A 161 -10.23 -4.80 -6.74
N LEU A 162 -9.59 -5.63 -7.57
CA LEU A 162 -8.42 -6.41 -7.16
C LEU A 162 -7.21 -5.53 -6.85
N VAL A 163 -7.02 -4.43 -7.59
CA VAL A 163 -5.99 -3.44 -7.24
C VAL A 163 -6.29 -2.82 -5.89
N LEU A 164 -7.54 -2.37 -5.65
CA LEU A 164 -7.93 -1.82 -4.35
C LEU A 164 -7.71 -2.83 -3.21
N LEU A 165 -8.08 -4.09 -3.40
CA LEU A 165 -7.87 -5.13 -2.39
C LEU A 165 -6.39 -5.47 -2.17
N ALA A 166 -5.57 -5.47 -3.23
CA ALA A 166 -4.12 -5.66 -3.12
C ALA A 166 -3.45 -4.51 -2.36
N LEU A 167 -4.01 -3.31 -2.42
CA LEU A 167 -3.52 -2.15 -1.65
C LEU A 167 -3.97 -2.16 -0.18
N TRP A 168 -4.99 -2.94 0.20
CA TRP A 168 -5.51 -2.94 1.57
C TRP A 168 -4.51 -3.46 2.62
N PRO A 169 -3.77 -4.56 2.39
CA PRO A 169 -2.67 -4.95 3.28
C PRO A 169 -1.59 -3.86 3.39
N LEU A 170 -1.25 -3.19 2.28
CA LEU A 170 -0.25 -2.13 2.26
C LEU A 170 -0.71 -0.87 3.01
N ALA A 171 -2.01 -0.62 3.08
CA ALA A 171 -2.58 0.45 3.89
C ALA A 171 -2.29 0.27 5.40
N GLN A 172 -1.96 -0.95 5.85
CA GLN A 172 -1.57 -1.22 7.25
C GLN A 172 -0.16 -0.71 7.60
N ILE A 173 0.64 -0.29 6.60
CA ILE A 173 2.01 0.20 6.85
C ILE A 173 1.99 1.49 7.67
N TYR A 174 0.99 2.36 7.46
CA TYR A 174 0.87 3.59 8.23
C TYR A 174 0.55 3.28 9.71
N PRO A 175 1.26 3.89 10.67
CA PRO A 175 0.97 3.70 12.09
C PRO A 175 -0.41 4.28 12.41
N GLN A 176 -1.39 3.38 12.55
CA GLN A 176 -2.78 3.68 12.93
C GLN A 176 -3.03 3.28 14.38
N GLY A 177 -3.88 4.07 15.05
CA GLY A 177 -4.30 3.81 16.43
C GLY A 177 -5.34 2.69 16.60
N TYR A 178 -5.92 2.20 15.51
CA TYR A 178 -6.90 1.11 15.51
C TYR A 178 -6.62 0.14 14.35
N LEU A 179 -6.77 -1.16 14.58
CA LEU A 179 -6.58 -2.17 13.54
C LEU A 179 -7.66 -2.03 12.45
N PHE A 180 -7.23 -1.97 11.18
CA PHE A 180 -8.09 -1.72 10.01
C PHE A 180 -8.87 -0.38 10.05
N GLY A 181 -8.46 0.56 10.91
CA GLY A 181 -9.06 1.88 11.09
C GLY A 181 -8.60 2.91 10.06
N HIS A 182 -8.95 2.68 8.80
CA HIS A 182 -8.59 3.56 7.69
C HIS A 182 -9.53 4.76 7.55
N GLY A 183 -9.06 5.82 6.89
CA GLY A 183 -9.88 6.98 6.55
C GLY A 183 -10.13 7.96 7.68
N GLN A 184 -9.16 8.12 8.59
CA GLN A 184 -9.21 9.14 9.65
C GLN A 184 -8.89 10.54 9.04
N VAL A 185 -9.94 11.31 8.78
CA VAL A 185 -9.93 12.60 8.08
C VAL A 185 -10.03 13.77 9.06
N LEU A 186 -10.86 13.66 10.11
CA LEU A 186 -11.15 14.80 10.99
C LEU A 186 -9.89 15.40 11.64
N PRO A 187 -8.93 14.64 12.18
CA PRO A 187 -7.69 15.23 12.71
C PRO A 187 -6.91 16.03 11.67
N ILE A 188 -6.85 15.57 10.42
CA ILE A 188 -6.15 16.28 9.35
C ILE A 188 -6.83 17.61 9.04
N ILE A 189 -8.17 17.62 8.99
CA ILE A 189 -8.93 18.86 8.77
C ILE A 189 -8.81 19.79 10.00
N SER A 190 -8.83 19.24 11.22
CA SER A 190 -8.57 19.98 12.46
C SER A 190 -7.23 20.71 12.39
N ASP A 191 -6.16 20.02 11.99
CA ASP A 191 -4.83 20.61 11.84
C ASP A 191 -4.81 21.72 10.79
N TRP A 192 -5.38 21.49 9.61
CA TRP A 192 -5.45 22.50 8.54
C TRP A 192 -6.26 23.73 8.95
N LEU A 193 -7.40 23.54 9.62
CA LEU A 193 -8.21 24.65 10.13
C LEU A 193 -7.47 25.40 11.23
N SER A 194 -6.75 24.68 12.09
CA SER A 194 -6.00 25.30 13.18
C SER A 194 -4.87 26.19 12.66
N GLU A 195 -4.13 25.71 11.66
CA GLU A 195 -3.11 26.50 10.96
C GLU A 195 -3.72 27.69 10.21
N TRP A 196 -4.86 27.49 9.53
CA TRP A 196 -5.49 28.55 8.73
C TRP A 196 -6.09 29.68 9.58
N LEU A 197 -6.63 29.35 10.76
CA LEU A 197 -7.30 30.29 11.66
C LEU A 197 -6.44 30.72 12.84
N ASP A 198 -5.18 30.25 12.92
CA ASP A 198 -4.25 30.49 14.03
C ASP A 198 -4.91 30.25 15.41
N THR A 199 -5.74 29.21 15.48
CA THR A 199 -6.57 28.88 16.66
C THR A 199 -6.62 27.37 16.81
N ASN A 200 -6.48 26.83 18.02
CA ASN A 200 -6.58 25.39 18.24
C ASN A 200 -8.02 24.88 18.03
N ILE A 201 -8.27 24.20 16.91
CA ILE A 201 -9.56 23.65 16.52
C ILE A 201 -9.47 22.13 16.50
N ASP A 202 -10.20 21.46 17.38
CA ASP A 202 -10.38 20.01 17.35
C ASP A 202 -11.84 19.67 17.00
N LEU A 203 -12.06 19.28 15.74
CA LEU A 203 -13.38 18.86 15.23
C LEU A 203 -13.92 17.62 15.93
N VAL A 204 -13.05 16.70 16.38
CA VAL A 204 -13.47 15.49 17.09
C VAL A 204 -13.96 15.85 18.48
N ALA A 205 -13.22 16.72 19.18
CA ALA A 205 -13.65 17.24 20.48
C ALA A 205 -14.96 18.04 20.36
N LEU A 206 -15.11 18.85 19.30
CA LEU A 206 -16.34 19.60 19.03
C LEU A 206 -17.55 18.66 18.81
N LEU A 207 -17.38 17.61 17.99
CA LEU A 207 -18.43 16.64 17.70
C LEU A 207 -18.90 15.90 18.97
N ARG A 208 -17.99 15.70 19.92
CA ARG A 208 -18.28 14.99 21.18
C ARG A 208 -18.60 15.91 22.36
N GLY A 209 -18.51 17.22 22.19
CA GLY A 209 -18.67 18.20 23.28
C GLY A 209 -17.59 18.08 24.37
N GLY A 210 -16.35 17.76 24.01
CA GLY A 210 -15.19 17.75 24.91
C GLY A 210 -15.17 16.61 25.95
N ARG A 211 -16.02 15.60 25.82
CA ARG A 211 -16.07 14.47 26.77
C ARG A 211 -14.93 13.50 26.56
N GLU A 212 -14.15 13.24 27.62
CA GLU A 212 -13.14 12.20 27.63
C GLU A 212 -13.78 10.80 27.49
N MET A 213 -13.01 9.85 26.95
CA MET A 213 -13.42 8.46 26.85
C MET A 213 -12.86 7.62 27.98
N THR A 214 -13.69 6.72 28.49
CA THR A 214 -13.20 5.64 29.33
C THR A 214 -12.42 4.63 28.50
N VAL A 215 -11.58 3.84 29.15
CA VAL A 215 -10.81 2.76 28.50
C VAL A 215 -11.73 1.78 27.77
N GLU A 216 -12.84 1.41 28.39
CA GLU A 216 -13.84 0.51 27.81
C GLU A 216 -14.48 1.08 26.53
N GLN A 217 -14.73 2.40 26.49
CA GLN A 217 -15.26 3.05 25.30
C GLN A 217 -14.25 3.03 24.15
N TYR A 218 -12.95 3.16 24.42
CA TYR A 218 -11.91 3.01 23.41
C TYR A 218 -11.86 1.57 22.89
N TRP A 219 -11.91 0.56 23.77
CA TRP A 219 -11.93 -0.85 23.36
C TRP A 219 -13.16 -1.22 22.55
N LEU A 220 -14.35 -0.76 22.95
CA LEU A 220 -15.59 -0.97 22.20
C LEU A 220 -15.51 -0.32 20.82
N SER A 221 -15.00 0.89 20.76
CA SER A 221 -14.81 1.62 19.51
C SER A 221 -13.86 0.91 18.56
N GLU A 222 -12.70 0.47 19.06
CA GLU A 222 -11.72 -0.29 18.30
C GLU A 222 -12.30 -1.64 17.82
N THR A 223 -13.10 -2.30 18.66
CA THR A 223 -13.83 -3.52 18.31
C THR A 223 -14.73 -3.28 17.10
N ILE A 224 -15.51 -2.20 17.11
CA ILE A 224 -16.41 -1.85 16.00
C ILE A 224 -15.61 -1.52 14.75
N ILE A 225 -14.57 -0.68 14.85
CA ILE A 225 -13.71 -0.28 13.73
C ILE A 225 -13.09 -1.52 13.07
N THR A 226 -12.47 -2.39 13.88
CA THR A 226 -11.76 -3.57 13.42
C THR A 226 -12.72 -4.56 12.76
N ALA A 227 -13.84 -4.88 13.41
CA ALA A 227 -14.85 -5.79 12.88
C ALA A 227 -15.42 -5.28 11.55
N CYS A 228 -15.76 -3.99 11.48
CA CYS A 228 -16.36 -3.37 10.31
C CYS A 228 -15.35 -3.20 9.16
N GLY A 229 -14.12 -2.77 9.45
CA GLY A 229 -13.05 -2.60 8.45
C GLY A 229 -12.68 -3.94 7.81
N MET A 230 -12.49 -4.98 8.64
CA MET A 230 -12.25 -6.34 8.20
C MET A 230 -13.41 -6.90 7.36
N THR A 231 -14.63 -6.77 7.87
CA THR A 231 -15.82 -7.30 7.19
C THR A 231 -16.04 -6.60 5.86
N GLY A 232 -15.91 -5.27 5.82
CA GLY A 232 -16.04 -4.48 4.60
C GLY A 232 -15.04 -4.86 3.51
N ALA A 233 -13.77 -5.03 3.88
CA ALA A 233 -12.73 -5.48 2.96
C ALA A 233 -13.00 -6.90 2.44
N ALA A 234 -13.33 -7.85 3.33
CA ALA A 234 -13.60 -9.23 2.95
C ALA A 234 -14.86 -9.39 2.10
N LEU A 235 -15.95 -8.68 2.40
CA LEU A 235 -17.15 -8.67 1.56
C LEU A 235 -16.88 -8.03 0.19
N THR A 236 -16.01 -7.02 0.12
CA THR A 236 -15.55 -6.45 -1.17
C THR A 236 -14.83 -7.50 -2.01
N LEU A 237 -13.96 -8.32 -1.41
CA LEU A 237 -13.34 -9.46 -2.09
C LEU A 237 -14.40 -10.45 -2.59
N LEU A 238 -15.35 -10.84 -1.74
CA LEU A 238 -16.41 -11.78 -2.13
C LEU A 238 -17.23 -11.29 -3.32
N CYS A 239 -17.54 -9.98 -3.38
CA CYS A 239 -18.25 -9.37 -4.51
C CYS A 239 -17.51 -9.52 -5.86
N LEU A 240 -16.18 -9.69 -5.84
CA LEU A 240 -15.36 -9.87 -7.04
C LEU A 240 -15.19 -11.33 -7.45
N THR A 241 -15.49 -12.28 -6.54
CA THR A 241 -15.26 -13.71 -6.75
C THR A 241 -16.45 -14.41 -7.40
N ARG A 242 -16.15 -15.35 -8.30
CA ARG A 242 -17.14 -16.28 -8.85
C ARG A 242 -17.48 -17.38 -7.84
N ASN A 243 -18.57 -18.11 -8.08
CA ASN A 243 -19.02 -19.19 -7.19
C ASN A 243 -18.01 -20.34 -7.08
N ASN A 244 -17.21 -20.60 -8.11
CA ASN A 244 -16.23 -21.69 -8.13
C ASN A 244 -14.86 -21.30 -7.54
N ALA A 245 -14.70 -20.05 -7.08
CA ALA A 245 -13.46 -19.61 -6.47
C ALA A 245 -13.31 -20.19 -5.06
N PRO A 246 -12.07 -20.46 -4.59
CA PRO A 246 -11.82 -20.85 -3.20
C PRO A 246 -11.95 -19.64 -2.28
N ARG A 247 -13.19 -19.17 -2.08
CA ARG A 247 -13.53 -17.92 -1.37
C ARG A 247 -12.90 -17.83 0.01
N TYR A 248 -13.02 -18.89 0.81
CA TYR A 248 -12.43 -18.95 2.15
C TYR A 248 -10.91 -18.80 2.14
N LEU A 249 -10.23 -19.49 1.23
CA LEU A 249 -8.76 -19.40 1.12
C LEU A 249 -8.33 -17.99 0.70
N LEU A 250 -9.03 -17.37 -0.25
CA LEU A 250 -8.74 -16.01 -0.70
C LEU A 250 -8.94 -14.99 0.43
N MET A 251 -10.02 -15.13 1.21
CA MET A 251 -10.26 -14.28 2.38
C MET A 251 -9.16 -14.46 3.44
N LEU A 252 -8.83 -15.71 3.80
CA LEU A 252 -7.77 -15.99 4.77
C LEU A 252 -6.40 -15.49 4.29
N ALA A 253 -6.09 -15.64 3.01
CA ALA A 253 -4.85 -15.11 2.44
C ALA A 253 -4.82 -13.58 2.51
N MET A 254 -5.93 -12.90 2.20
CA MET A 254 -6.02 -11.44 2.28
C MET A 254 -5.85 -10.94 3.72
N LEU A 255 -6.57 -11.52 4.67
CA LEU A 255 -6.47 -11.17 6.09
C LEU A 255 -5.09 -11.47 6.65
N GLY A 256 -4.55 -12.66 6.37
CA GLY A 256 -3.21 -13.07 6.79
C GLY A 256 -2.13 -12.13 6.24
N SER A 257 -2.26 -11.68 4.99
CA SER A 257 -1.34 -10.69 4.41
C SER A 257 -1.44 -9.33 5.09
N ALA A 258 -2.65 -8.87 5.45
CA ALA A 258 -2.84 -7.60 6.15
C ALA A 258 -2.23 -7.65 7.56
N LEU A 259 -2.45 -8.73 8.30
CA LEU A 259 -1.86 -8.92 9.62
C LEU A 259 -0.33 -9.06 9.54
N LEU A 260 0.20 -9.80 8.57
CA LEU A 260 1.64 -9.92 8.36
C LEU A 260 2.28 -8.56 8.07
N VAL A 261 1.68 -7.77 7.17
CA VAL A 261 2.16 -6.42 6.86
C VAL A 261 2.04 -5.51 8.09
N LYS A 262 0.95 -5.57 8.85
CA LYS A 262 0.79 -4.80 10.10
C LYS A 262 1.89 -5.13 11.10
N THR A 263 2.14 -6.41 11.37
CA THR A 263 3.19 -6.87 12.30
C THR A 263 4.56 -6.44 11.84
N LEU A 264 4.89 -6.65 10.56
CA LEU A 264 6.19 -6.26 10.00
C LEU A 264 6.38 -4.73 10.04
N ALA A 265 5.37 -3.96 9.65
CA ALA A 265 5.42 -2.50 9.70
C ALA A 265 5.60 -1.99 11.13
N THR A 266 4.86 -2.56 12.08
CA THR A 266 4.98 -2.21 13.50
C THR A 266 6.37 -2.54 14.04
N ALA A 267 6.91 -3.71 13.72
CA ALA A 267 8.27 -4.12 14.12
C ALA A 267 9.35 -3.18 13.55
N LEU A 268 9.17 -2.72 12.31
CA LEU A 268 10.11 -1.82 11.64
C LEU A 268 10.00 -0.38 12.13
N LEU A 269 8.80 0.08 12.51
CA LEU A 269 8.55 1.46 12.96
C LEU A 269 8.81 1.65 14.47
N PHE A 270 8.48 0.66 15.30
CA PHE A 270 8.47 0.79 16.76
C PHE A 270 9.43 -0.17 17.48
N THR A 271 10.37 -0.78 16.76
CA THR A 271 11.24 -1.90 17.20
C THR A 271 10.56 -3.27 17.19
N PRO A 272 11.33 -4.38 17.02
CA PRO A 272 10.78 -5.74 16.99
C PRO A 272 10.00 -6.15 18.25
N ASP A 273 10.34 -5.61 19.42
CA ASP A 273 9.65 -5.92 20.68
C ASP A 273 8.20 -5.41 20.68
N ASN A 274 7.92 -4.34 19.93
CA ASN A 274 6.60 -3.77 19.77
C ASN A 274 5.82 -4.35 18.57
N ALA A 275 6.33 -5.40 17.90
CA ALA A 275 5.72 -5.95 16.67
C ALA A 275 4.23 -6.31 16.81
N PHE A 276 3.78 -6.67 18.01
CA PHE A 276 2.41 -7.07 18.34
C PHE A 276 1.66 -6.04 19.20
N VAL A 277 2.15 -4.80 19.33
CA VAL A 277 1.48 -3.75 20.13
C VAL A 277 0.08 -3.40 19.60
N TRP A 278 -0.20 -3.75 18.35
CA TRP A 278 -1.53 -3.61 17.73
C TRP A 278 -2.53 -4.69 18.17
N VAL A 279 -2.09 -5.75 18.86
CA VAL A 279 -2.94 -6.79 19.43
C VAL A 279 -3.50 -6.30 20.76
N THR A 280 -4.46 -5.39 20.68
CA THR A 280 -5.18 -4.85 21.84
C THR A 280 -6.45 -5.66 22.13
N PRO A 281 -7.04 -5.57 23.33
CA PRO A 281 -8.32 -6.23 23.61
C PRO A 281 -9.45 -5.83 22.64
N GLY A 282 -9.45 -4.57 22.18
CA GLY A 282 -10.40 -4.08 21.18
C GLY A 282 -10.16 -4.70 19.80
N ALA A 283 -8.90 -4.79 19.36
CA ALA A 283 -8.55 -5.41 18.09
C ALA A 283 -8.86 -6.92 18.09
N GLU A 284 -8.57 -7.63 19.18
CA GLU A 284 -8.91 -9.06 19.33
C GLU A 284 -10.43 -9.29 19.28
N GLY A 285 -11.19 -8.53 20.08
CA GLY A 285 -12.64 -8.60 20.08
C GLY A 285 -13.25 -8.28 18.71
N GLY A 286 -12.75 -7.24 18.06
CA GLY A 286 -13.20 -6.84 16.73
C GLY A 286 -12.86 -7.85 15.65
N PHE A 287 -11.68 -8.47 15.72
CA PHE A 287 -11.28 -9.53 14.81
C PHE A 287 -12.18 -10.77 14.95
N LEU A 288 -12.46 -11.20 16.18
CA LEU A 288 -13.36 -12.33 16.47
C LEU A 288 -14.79 -12.05 15.99
N ILE A 289 -15.34 -10.86 16.30
CA ILE A 289 -16.67 -10.46 15.84
C ILE A 289 -16.70 -10.38 14.31
N GLY A 290 -15.67 -9.82 13.68
CA GLY A 290 -15.53 -9.77 12.22
C GLY A 290 -15.53 -11.16 11.58
N LEU A 291 -14.83 -12.14 12.17
CA LEU A 291 -14.88 -13.53 11.72
C LEU A 291 -16.29 -14.12 11.83
N ILE A 292 -16.99 -13.91 12.95
CA ILE A 292 -18.37 -14.38 13.15
C ILE A 292 -19.33 -13.72 12.13
N MET A 293 -19.18 -12.42 11.88
CA MET A 293 -19.95 -11.73 10.84
C MET A 293 -19.68 -12.34 9.47
N LEU A 294 -18.41 -12.61 9.14
CA LEU A 294 -18.04 -13.15 7.83
C LEU A 294 -18.53 -14.58 7.61
N THR A 295 -18.60 -15.44 8.64
CA THR A 295 -19.16 -16.79 8.48
C THR A 295 -20.64 -16.73 8.08
N GLY A 296 -21.43 -15.79 8.60
CA GLY A 296 -22.82 -15.61 8.19
C GLY A 296 -22.96 -14.88 6.85
N LEU A 297 -22.26 -13.76 6.69
CA LEU A 297 -22.42 -12.87 5.54
C LEU A 297 -21.80 -13.42 4.25
N ALA A 298 -20.86 -14.36 4.33
CA ALA A 298 -20.28 -15.01 3.15
C ALA A 298 -21.32 -15.80 2.32
N PHE A 299 -22.42 -16.21 2.93
CA PHE A 299 -23.53 -16.91 2.25
C PHE A 299 -24.61 -15.97 1.72
N ALA A 300 -24.53 -14.67 2.02
CA ALA A 300 -25.53 -13.71 1.57
C ALA A 300 -25.51 -13.54 0.04
N PRO A 301 -26.65 -13.18 -0.58
CA PRO A 301 -26.70 -12.87 -2.01
C PRO A 301 -25.72 -11.74 -2.39
N PRO A 302 -25.17 -11.71 -3.63
CA PRO A 302 -24.16 -10.73 -4.03
C PRO A 302 -24.56 -9.26 -3.81
N VAL A 303 -25.84 -8.93 -4.00
CA VAL A 303 -26.38 -7.58 -3.75
C VAL A 303 -26.34 -7.23 -2.26
N ALA A 304 -26.66 -8.20 -1.40
CA ALA A 304 -26.59 -8.02 0.05
C ALA A 304 -25.13 -7.88 0.51
N GLN A 305 -24.21 -8.72 0.02
CA GLN A 305 -22.78 -8.60 0.31
C GLN A 305 -22.23 -7.22 -0.03
N ARG A 306 -22.59 -6.69 -1.21
CA ARG A 306 -22.20 -5.36 -1.65
C ARG A 306 -22.76 -4.24 -0.75
N ARG A 307 -24.05 -4.30 -0.41
CA ARG A 307 -24.69 -3.32 0.49
C ARG A 307 -24.09 -3.36 1.90
N LEU A 308 -23.82 -4.56 2.41
CA LEU A 308 -23.22 -4.76 3.72
C LEU A 308 -21.75 -4.34 3.74
N ALA A 309 -21.01 -4.54 2.65
CA ALA A 309 -19.65 -4.01 2.50
C ALA A 309 -19.65 -2.47 2.60
N VAL A 310 -20.58 -1.80 1.90
CA VAL A 310 -20.74 -0.34 2.00
C VAL A 310 -21.11 0.07 3.42
N LEU A 311 -22.11 -0.58 4.03
CA LEU A 311 -22.58 -0.25 5.37
C LEU A 311 -21.48 -0.39 6.43
N THR A 312 -20.74 -1.50 6.40
CA THR A 312 -19.65 -1.75 7.37
C THR A 312 -18.49 -0.78 7.16
N LEU A 313 -18.09 -0.47 5.93
CA LEU A 313 -17.06 0.55 5.68
C LEU A 313 -17.50 1.95 6.12
N LEU A 314 -18.75 2.34 5.87
CA LEU A 314 -19.30 3.61 6.35
C LEU A 314 -19.35 3.67 7.88
N LEU A 315 -19.76 2.59 8.53
CA LEU A 315 -19.78 2.51 9.99
C LEU A 315 -18.36 2.64 10.56
N SER A 316 -17.39 1.93 9.99
CA SER A 316 -15.97 2.05 10.36
C SER A 316 -15.47 3.50 10.20
N LEU A 317 -15.79 4.16 9.08
CA LEU A 317 -15.42 5.56 8.81
C LEU A 317 -16.06 6.54 9.80
N ILE A 318 -17.34 6.39 10.10
CA ILE A 318 -18.04 7.25 11.05
C ILE A 318 -17.39 7.10 12.43
N VAL A 319 -17.17 5.86 12.86
CA VAL A 319 -16.63 5.57 14.19
C VAL A 319 -15.19 6.08 14.30
N VAL A 320 -14.29 5.75 13.36
CA VAL A 320 -12.88 6.17 13.41
C VAL A 320 -12.71 7.70 13.39
N ASN A 321 -13.63 8.42 12.75
CA ASN A 321 -13.62 9.89 12.75
C ASN A 321 -14.33 10.51 13.95
N SER A 322 -15.11 9.73 14.71
CA SER A 322 -15.83 10.23 15.89
C SER A 322 -15.08 10.01 17.19
N ILE A 323 -13.87 9.42 17.17
CA ILE A 323 -13.13 9.04 18.37
C ILE A 323 -11.84 9.87 18.46
N PRO A 324 -11.53 10.46 19.63
CA PRO A 324 -10.27 11.17 19.85
C PRO A 324 -9.08 10.23 19.77
N VAL A 325 -7.89 10.78 19.57
CA VAL A 325 -6.67 9.98 19.48
C VAL A 325 -6.46 9.19 20.77
N ASN A 326 -6.26 7.88 20.63
CA ASN A 326 -6.06 6.98 21.77
C ASN A 326 -4.76 7.35 22.55
N PRO A 327 -4.82 7.66 23.85
CA PRO A 327 -3.64 7.98 24.65
C PRO A 327 -2.58 6.87 24.68
N TYR A 328 -3.00 5.60 24.65
CA TYR A 328 -2.07 4.46 24.61
C TYR A 328 -1.30 4.41 23.29
N PHE A 329 -1.98 4.70 22.18
CA PHE A 329 -1.34 4.82 20.88
C PHE A 329 -0.35 5.99 20.85
N MET A 330 -0.70 7.12 21.49
CA MET A 330 0.23 8.24 21.59
C MET A 330 1.50 7.89 22.36
N ALA A 331 1.39 7.11 23.44
CA ALA A 331 2.55 6.60 24.16
C ALA A 331 3.41 5.69 23.27
N THR A 332 2.81 4.82 22.44
CA THR A 332 3.55 4.02 21.44
C THR A 332 4.25 4.90 20.40
N LEU A 333 3.62 5.97 19.94
CA LEU A 333 4.23 6.91 19.00
C LEU A 333 5.47 7.61 19.55
N GLN A 334 5.62 7.75 20.88
CA GLN A 334 6.85 8.27 21.48
C GLN A 334 8.03 7.30 21.33
N SER A 335 7.75 5.99 21.21
CA SER A 335 8.77 4.96 20.92
C SER A 335 9.10 4.81 19.43
N TRP A 336 8.53 5.68 18.57
CA TRP A 336 8.77 5.62 17.15
C TRP A 336 10.25 5.84 16.84
N VAL A 337 10.90 4.82 16.28
CA VAL A 337 12.23 4.94 15.73
C VAL A 337 12.14 5.68 14.40
N GLN A 338 12.55 6.95 14.39
CA GLN A 338 12.71 7.75 13.18
C GLN A 338 13.80 7.16 12.29
N GLY A 339 13.43 6.12 11.52
CA GLY A 339 14.32 5.36 10.63
C GLY A 339 14.06 5.61 9.15
N LYS A 340 14.67 4.77 8.30
CA LYS A 340 14.69 4.89 6.83
C LYS A 340 13.31 4.86 6.15
N PHE A 341 12.28 4.39 6.84
CA PHE A 341 10.90 4.32 6.35
C PHE A 341 10.08 5.61 6.51
N LEU A 342 10.63 6.67 7.11
CA LEU A 342 9.96 7.98 7.19
C LEU A 342 9.50 8.49 5.82
N ASN A 343 10.27 8.20 4.78
CA ASN A 343 9.99 8.64 3.42
C ASN A 343 8.78 7.95 2.80
N PHE A 344 8.42 6.76 3.30
CA PHE A 344 7.22 6.06 2.90
C PHE A 344 6.01 6.43 3.75
N ASN A 345 6.21 7.12 4.88
CA ASN A 345 5.14 7.41 5.82
C ASN A 345 4.03 8.24 5.19
N GLY A 346 4.36 9.29 4.42
CA GLY A 346 3.35 10.10 3.75
C GLY A 346 2.58 9.34 2.67
N ALA A 347 3.23 8.48 1.90
CA ALA A 347 2.55 7.61 0.92
C ALA A 347 1.66 6.55 1.61
N ALA A 348 2.15 5.95 2.69
CA ALA A 348 1.38 5.00 3.50
C ALA A 348 0.18 5.68 4.17
N GLN A 349 0.35 6.90 4.69
CA GLN A 349 -0.71 7.73 5.25
C GLN A 349 -1.76 8.03 4.19
N PHE A 350 -1.35 8.49 3.01
CA PHE A 350 -2.24 8.78 1.89
C PHE A 350 -3.04 7.55 1.48
N LEU A 351 -2.39 6.38 1.39
CA LEU A 351 -3.07 5.14 1.08
C LEU A 351 -4.07 4.75 2.17
N SER A 352 -3.66 4.77 3.44
CA SER A 352 -4.55 4.49 4.58
C SER A 352 -5.74 5.46 4.62
N LEU A 353 -5.52 6.73 4.29
CA LEU A 353 -6.56 7.74 4.27
C LEU A 353 -7.57 7.49 3.16
N LEU A 354 -7.10 7.30 1.92
CA LEU A 354 -7.97 7.26 0.74
C LEU A 354 -8.58 5.90 0.44
N TRP A 355 -7.97 4.80 0.90
CA TRP A 355 -8.44 3.45 0.60
C TRP A 355 -9.94 3.23 0.81
N PRO A 356 -10.54 3.57 1.97
CA PRO A 356 -11.96 3.32 2.20
C PRO A 356 -12.85 4.16 1.27
N PHE A 357 -12.46 5.37 0.93
CA PHE A 357 -13.20 6.23 -0.02
C PHE A 357 -13.14 5.66 -1.44
N CYS A 358 -11.98 5.18 -1.89
CA CYS A 358 -11.83 4.55 -3.21
C CYS A 358 -12.65 3.26 -3.31
N VAL A 359 -12.68 2.45 -2.25
CA VAL A 359 -13.48 1.22 -2.19
C VAL A 359 -14.97 1.53 -2.15
N LEU A 360 -15.41 2.51 -1.36
CA LEU A 360 -16.80 2.95 -1.35
C LEU A 360 -17.25 3.47 -2.71
N TRP A 361 -16.43 4.30 -3.36
CA TRP A 361 -16.68 4.75 -4.72
C TRP A 361 -16.86 3.56 -5.68
N PHE A 362 -15.93 2.60 -5.65
CA PHE A 362 -16.01 1.37 -6.43
C PHE A 362 -17.30 0.56 -6.16
N LEU A 363 -17.65 0.38 -4.88
CA LEU A 363 -18.84 -0.33 -4.45
C LEU A 363 -20.15 0.43 -4.70
N LEU A 364 -20.12 1.72 -5.03
CA LEU A 364 -21.30 2.50 -5.38
C LEU A 364 -21.50 2.64 -6.90
N LEU A 365 -20.45 2.41 -7.71
CA LEU A 365 -20.53 2.49 -9.16
C LEU A 365 -21.55 1.49 -9.75
N PRO A 366 -22.54 1.92 -10.54
CA PRO A 366 -23.51 1.01 -11.11
C PRO A 366 -22.85 -0.12 -11.92
N SER A 367 -23.32 -1.36 -11.75
CA SER A 367 -22.77 -2.54 -12.42
C SER A 367 -22.72 -2.39 -13.95
N HIS A 368 -23.66 -1.65 -14.55
CA HIS A 368 -23.67 -1.38 -15.99
C HIS A 368 -22.55 -0.44 -16.47
N LYS A 369 -22.01 0.43 -15.61
CA LYS A 369 -20.87 1.32 -15.96
C LYS A 369 -19.53 0.58 -15.92
N LEU A 370 -19.42 -0.48 -15.11
CA LEU A 370 -18.26 -1.37 -15.08
C LEU A 370 -18.18 -2.27 -16.33
N ASN A 371 -19.29 -2.43 -17.05
CA ASN A 371 -19.40 -3.27 -18.26
C ASN A 371 -19.03 -2.54 -19.57
N ARG A 372 -18.81 -1.21 -19.54
CA ARG A 372 -18.38 -0.44 -20.72
C ARG A 372 -16.85 -0.35 -20.74
N GLN A 373 -16.20 -1.39 -21.24
CA GLN A 373 -14.85 -1.31 -21.84
C GLN A 373 -14.55 -2.59 -22.63
#